data_AF-A0A845X7G7-F1
#
_entry.id   AF-A0A845X7G7-F1
#
_cell.length_a   1.000
_cell.length_b   1.000
_cell.length_c   1.000
_cell.angle_alpha   90.00
_cell.angle_beta   90.00
_cell.angle_gamma   90.00
#
_symmetry.space_group_name_H-M   'P 1'
#
loop_
_entity.id
_entity.type
_entity.pdbx_description
1 polymer ?
#
loop_
_entity_poly.entity_id
_entity_poly.type
_entity_poly.pdbx_seq_one_letter_code
_entity_poly.pdbx_strand_id
1 'polypeptide(L)'
;MPSPKAIYNYVDQMKHFLANEGFSSHPVSASLVMEFHRVTRLPVMQCKQFLAQFDSAGQCEALEVAQMYAEQGIVHDPIENDPAIRPLFKTICEEADQITQIWHQQRIRECPEITDFMGKGQGLCHLYWVEVKRLLWKRH
;
A
#
# COMPACT_ATOMS: atom_id res chain seq x y z
N MET A 1 13.42 10.69 17.43
CA MET A 1 13.46 9.28 16.97
C MET A 1 12.44 8.51 17.78
N PRO A 2 11.49 7.79 17.15
CA PRO A 2 10.53 6.97 17.87
C PRO A 2 11.26 5.90 18.69
N SER A 3 10.69 5.52 19.84
CA SER A 3 11.34 4.54 20.71
C SER A 3 11.28 3.13 20.09
N PRO A 4 12.27 2.26 20.32
CA PRO A 4 12.23 0.87 19.87
C PRO A 4 10.95 0.11 20.26
N LYS A 5 10.33 0.49 21.38
CA LYS A 5 9.08 -0.08 21.87
C LYS A 5 7.86 0.36 21.06
N ALA A 6 7.85 1.61 20.58
CA ALA A 6 6.81 2.12 19.68
C ALA A 6 6.86 1.40 18.32
N ILE A 7 8.07 1.16 17.82
CA ILE A 7 8.30 0.42 16.57
C ILE A 7 7.81 -1.03 16.67
N TYR A 8 8.12 -1.73 17.77
CA TYR A 8 7.69 -3.13 17.96
C TYR A 8 6.17 -3.25 18.03
N ASN A 9 5.53 -2.35 18.79
CA ASN A 9 4.07 -2.30 18.89
C ASN A 9 3.40 -1.99 17.54
N TYR A 10 4.01 -1.12 16.73
CA TYR A 10 3.52 -0.77 15.40
C TYR A 10 3.53 -1.99 14.46
N VAL A 11 4.63 -2.75 14.42
CA VAL A 11 4.76 -3.94 13.57
C VAL A 11 3.75 -5.03 13.99
N ASP A 12 3.57 -5.24 15.29
CA ASP A 12 2.58 -6.21 15.78
C ASP A 12 1.14 -5.77 15.51
N GLN A 13 0.83 -4.47 15.64
CA GLN A 13 -0.48 -3.93 15.29
C GLN A 13 -0.81 -4.09 13.80
N MET A 14 0.18 -3.89 12.92
CA MET A 14 0.01 -4.14 11.48
C MET A 14 -0.28 -5.62 11.18
N LYS A 15 0.45 -6.54 11.82
CA LYS A 15 0.23 -7.99 11.66
C LYS A 15 -1.15 -8.42 12.17
N HIS A 16 -1.58 -7.89 13.31
CA HIS A 16 -2.90 -8.15 13.87
C HIS A 16 -4.03 -7.57 13.01
N PHE A 17 -3.82 -6.41 12.39
CA PHE A 17 -4.79 -5.80 11.48
C PHE A 17 -5.02 -6.64 10.22
N LEU A 18 -3.96 -7.15 9.59
CA LEU A 18 -4.10 -8.08 8.46
C LEU A 18 -4.91 -9.34 8.81
N ALA A 19 -5.03 -9.63 10.11
CA ALA A 19 -5.73 -10.81 10.62
C ALA A 19 -7.15 -10.56 11.17
N ASN A 20 -7.57 -9.33 11.49
CA ASN A 20 -8.86 -9.09 12.16
C ASN A 20 -9.51 -7.73 11.82
N GLU A 21 -10.77 -7.76 11.35
CA GLU A 21 -11.59 -6.57 11.07
C GLU A 21 -12.52 -6.22 12.25
N GLY A 22 -12.24 -5.13 12.98
CA GLY A 22 -13.15 -4.54 13.95
C GLY A 22 -12.65 -3.17 14.44
N PHE A 23 -13.45 -2.10 14.34
CA PHE A 23 -12.95 -0.72 14.45
C PHE A 23 -13.89 0.31 15.08
N SER A 24 -13.33 1.17 15.94
CA SER A 24 -13.75 2.56 16.14
C SER A 24 -12.95 3.47 15.19
N SER A 25 -13.59 4.48 14.59
CA SER A 25 -12.96 5.28 13.52
C SER A 25 -12.72 6.74 13.88
N HIS A 26 -11.45 7.15 13.94
CA HIS A 26 -11.06 8.55 13.82
C HIS A 26 -11.10 9.01 12.36
N PRO A 27 -11.42 10.29 12.08
CA PRO A 27 -11.34 10.83 10.73
C PRO A 27 -9.88 10.83 10.24
N VAL A 28 -9.68 10.45 8.97
CA VAL A 28 -8.37 10.41 8.31
C VAL A 28 -8.46 11.19 7.00
N SER A 29 -7.49 12.07 6.75
CA SER A 29 -7.44 12.85 5.51
C SER A 29 -7.02 11.98 4.31
N ALA A 30 -7.58 12.28 3.13
CA ALA A 30 -7.25 11.55 1.92
C ALA A 30 -5.76 11.67 1.53
N SER A 31 -5.13 12.83 1.78
CA SER A 31 -3.71 13.03 1.51
C SER A 31 -2.83 12.09 2.35
N LEU A 32 -3.16 11.93 3.63
CA LEU A 32 -2.41 11.08 4.54
C LEU A 32 -2.55 9.59 4.16
N VAL A 33 -3.75 9.17 3.78
CA VAL A 33 -3.99 7.81 3.27
C VAL A 33 -3.17 7.54 2.01
N MET A 34 -3.13 8.49 1.07
CA MET A 34 -2.39 8.32 -0.18
C MET A 34 -0.87 8.30 0.05
N GLU A 35 -0.37 9.12 0.97
CA GLU A 35 1.05 9.14 1.32
C GLU A 35 1.47 7.86 2.04
N PHE A 36 0.62 7.37 2.96
CA PHE A 36 0.85 6.08 3.61
C PHE A 36 0.77 4.92 2.62
N HIS A 37 -0.18 4.93 1.68
CA HIS A 37 -0.25 3.97 0.58
C HIS A 37 1.02 4.00 -0.28
N ARG A 38 1.54 5.18 -0.62
CA ARG A 38 2.75 5.31 -1.44
C ARG A 38 3.95 4.61 -0.79
N VAL A 39 4.05 4.73 0.53
CA VAL A 39 5.17 4.21 1.34
C VAL A 39 5.01 2.71 1.60
N THR A 40 3.81 2.26 1.92
CA THR A 40 3.53 0.88 2.35
C THR A 40 3.10 -0.06 1.23
N ARG A 41 2.60 0.49 0.11
CA ARG A 41 1.95 -0.21 -1.01
C ARG A 41 0.68 -0.99 -0.66
N LEU A 42 0.26 -0.96 0.59
CA LEU A 42 -1.00 -1.57 1.04
C LEU A 42 -2.21 -0.93 0.34
N PRO A 43 -3.30 -1.66 0.07
CA PRO A 43 -4.53 -1.10 -0.48
C PRO A 43 -4.99 0.17 0.25
N VAL A 44 -5.47 1.16 -0.51
CA VAL A 44 -5.89 2.48 0.02
C VAL A 44 -6.93 2.34 1.14
N MET A 45 -7.86 1.39 1.02
CA MET A 45 -8.86 1.14 2.07
C MET A 45 -8.26 0.57 3.35
N GLN A 46 -7.27 -0.32 3.23
CA GLN A 46 -6.54 -0.86 4.38
C GLN A 46 -5.70 0.23 5.06
N CYS A 47 -5.05 1.11 4.28
CA CYS A 47 -4.34 2.27 4.80
C CYS A 47 -5.28 3.19 5.59
N LYS A 48 -6.47 3.49 5.03
CA LYS A 48 -7.49 4.32 5.69
C LYS A 48 -7.97 3.69 6.98
N GLN A 49 -8.28 2.40 6.96
CA GLN A 49 -8.73 1.67 8.14
C GLN A 49 -7.64 1.72 9.21
N PHE A 50 -6.41 1.30 8.91
CA PHE A 50 -5.28 1.32 9.83
C PHE A 50 -5.07 2.69 10.48
N LEU A 51 -4.99 3.76 9.68
CA LEU A 51 -4.79 5.12 10.20
C LEU A 51 -5.95 5.60 11.07
N ALA A 52 -7.18 5.12 10.83
CA ALA A 52 -8.35 5.52 11.60
C ALA A 52 -8.35 5.00 13.06
N GLN A 53 -7.42 4.12 13.46
CA GLN A 53 -7.25 3.72 14.87
C GLN A 53 -6.56 4.78 15.71
N PHE A 54 -5.79 5.64 15.05
CA PHE A 54 -4.95 6.60 15.73
C PHE A 54 -5.62 7.97 15.72
N ASP A 55 -5.36 8.74 16.76
CA ASP A 55 -5.63 10.18 16.74
C ASP A 55 -4.73 10.88 15.71
N SER A 56 -4.96 12.16 15.47
CA SER A 56 -4.23 12.89 14.43
C SER A 56 -2.70 12.90 14.64
N ALA A 57 -2.23 12.84 15.89
CA ALA A 57 -0.79 12.79 16.18
C ALA A 57 -0.22 11.39 15.86
N GLY A 58 -0.90 10.33 16.29
CA GLY A 58 -0.50 8.95 16.01
C GLY A 58 -0.59 8.60 14.53
N GLN A 59 -1.49 9.21 13.76
CA GLN A 59 -1.55 9.04 12.31
C GLN A 59 -0.28 9.57 11.62
N CYS A 60 0.24 10.73 12.05
CA CYS A 60 1.50 11.28 11.53
C CYS A 60 2.70 10.42 11.93
N GLU A 61 2.76 9.97 13.18
CA GLU A 61 3.83 9.09 13.66
C GLU A 61 3.84 7.75 12.92
N ALA A 62 2.68 7.17 12.66
CA ALA A 62 2.54 5.95 11.85
C ALA A 62 3.14 6.12 10.45
N LEU A 63 2.88 7.26 9.79
CA LEU A 63 3.45 7.55 8.48
C LEU A 63 4.97 7.73 8.54
N GLU A 64 5.50 8.45 9.52
CA GLU A 64 6.93 8.63 9.72
C GLU A 64 7.64 7.29 9.93
N VAL A 65 7.07 6.42 10.77
CA VAL A 65 7.57 5.06 10.99
C VAL A 65 7.54 4.27 9.68
N ALA A 66 6.41 4.27 8.96
CA ALA A 66 6.33 3.59 7.67
C ALA A 66 7.42 4.07 6.69
N GLN A 67 7.69 5.38 6.63
CA GLN A 67 8.72 5.96 5.76
C GLN A 67 10.13 5.50 6.16
N MET A 68 10.43 5.46 7.46
CA MET A 68 11.73 4.98 7.96
C MET A 68 11.97 3.50 7.64
N TYR A 69 10.92 2.69 7.60
CA TYR A 69 11.01 1.23 7.43
C TYR A 69 10.65 0.73 6.03
N ALA A 70 10.23 1.63 5.13
CA ALA A 70 9.93 1.29 3.73
C ALA A 70 11.14 0.65 3.03
N GLU A 71 12.36 1.12 3.33
CA GLU A 71 13.59 0.55 2.77
C GLU A 71 13.97 -0.80 3.39
N GLN A 72 13.46 -1.11 4.58
CA GLN A 72 13.74 -2.36 5.31
C GLN A 72 12.70 -3.45 5.01
N GLY A 73 11.62 -3.10 4.33
CA GLY A 73 10.59 -4.01 3.86
C GLY A 73 9.70 -4.64 4.94
N ILE A 74 9.60 -4.01 6.11
CA ILE A 74 8.85 -4.54 7.27
C ILE A 74 7.33 -4.38 7.10
N VAL A 75 6.90 -3.48 6.20
CA VAL A 75 5.49 -3.09 6.02
C VAL A 75 4.81 -3.83 4.85
N HIS A 76 5.55 -4.76 4.25
CA HIS A 76 5.19 -5.50 3.06
C HIS A 76 4.18 -6.62 3.31
N ASP A 77 3.44 -6.99 2.27
CA ASP A 77 2.48 -8.11 2.30
C ASP A 77 3.22 -9.42 2.72
N PRO A 78 2.60 -10.31 3.51
CA PRO A 78 3.22 -11.59 3.89
C PRO A 78 3.76 -12.41 2.70
N ILE A 79 3.17 -12.29 1.51
CA ILE A 79 3.66 -12.94 0.28
C ILE A 79 5.07 -12.49 -0.11
N GLU A 80 5.48 -11.29 0.29
CA GLU A 80 6.80 -10.71 0.04
C GLU A 80 7.90 -11.37 0.89
N ASN A 81 7.50 -12.06 1.96
CA ASN A 81 8.39 -12.80 2.84
C ASN A 81 8.53 -14.28 2.45
N ASP A 82 7.80 -14.75 1.43
CA ASP A 82 7.98 -16.10 0.91
C ASP A 82 9.37 -16.23 0.26
N PRO A 83 10.27 -17.11 0.76
CA PRO A 83 11.62 -17.26 0.23
C PRO A 83 11.67 -17.63 -1.26
N ALA A 84 10.64 -18.30 -1.78
CA ALA A 84 10.55 -18.68 -3.19
C ALA A 84 10.17 -17.49 -4.09
N ILE A 85 9.37 -16.56 -3.56
CA ILE A 85 8.82 -15.41 -4.31
C ILE A 85 9.72 -14.18 -4.16
N ARG A 86 10.34 -13.98 -2.99
CA ARG A 86 11.13 -12.79 -2.65
C ARG A 86 12.18 -12.39 -3.69
N PRO A 87 12.94 -13.31 -4.33
CA PRO A 87 13.93 -12.93 -5.34
C PRO A 87 13.31 -12.31 -6.60
N LEU A 88 12.04 -12.64 -6.88
CA LEU A 88 11.33 -12.28 -8.11
C LEU A 88 10.31 -11.17 -7.87
N PHE A 89 9.90 -10.97 -6.62
CA PHE A 89 8.83 -10.06 -6.24
C PHE A 89 9.10 -8.63 -6.70
N LYS A 90 10.32 -8.11 -6.48
CA LYS A 90 10.70 -6.77 -6.95
C LYS A 90 10.52 -6.60 -8.46
N THR A 91 10.99 -7.56 -9.26
CA THR A 91 10.84 -7.54 -10.72
C THR A 91 9.37 -7.64 -11.14
N ILE A 92 8.58 -8.46 -10.45
CA ILE A 92 7.14 -8.56 -10.70
C ILE A 92 6.42 -7.25 -10.41
N CYS A 93 6.77 -6.58 -9.30
CA CYS A 93 6.22 -5.29 -8.93
C CYS A 93 6.55 -4.20 -9.95
N GLU A 94 7.80 -4.14 -10.41
CA GLU A 94 8.24 -3.20 -11.45
C GLU A 94 7.48 -3.43 -12.76
N GLU A 95 7.26 -4.69 -13.14
CA GLU A 95 6.50 -5.05 -14.34
C GLU A 95 5.00 -4.74 -14.21
N ALA A 96 4.40 -5.04 -13.05
CA ALA A 96 3.01 -4.70 -12.77
C ALA A 96 2.77 -3.18 -12.78
N ASP A 97 3.72 -2.39 -12.27
CA ASP A 97 3.68 -0.93 -12.31
C ASP A 97 3.73 -0.40 -13.75
N GLN A 98 4.63 -0.94 -14.58
CA GLN A 98 4.70 -0.60 -16.00
C GLN A 98 3.40 -0.93 -16.74
N ILE A 99 2.84 -2.12 -16.53
CA ILE A 99 1.57 -2.54 -17.16
C ILE A 99 0.43 -1.59 -16.75
N THR A 100 0.34 -1.29 -15.45
CA THR A 100 -0.69 -0.40 -14.89
C THR A 100 -0.57 0.99 -15.48
N GLN A 101 0.65 1.51 -15.62
CA GLN A 101 0.89 2.84 -16.16
C GLN A 101 0.60 2.92 -17.66
N ILE A 102 0.95 1.89 -18.45
CA ILE A 102 0.61 1.81 -19.88
C ILE A 102 -0.91 1.79 -20.05
N TRP A 103 -1.61 0.93 -19.30
CA TRP A 103 -3.06 0.84 -19.34
C TRP A 103 -3.72 2.18 -19.00
N HIS A 104 -3.23 2.85 -17.96
CA HIS A 104 -3.73 4.15 -17.53
C HIS A 104 -3.55 5.23 -18.61
N GLN A 105 -2.36 5.31 -19.22
CA GLN A 105 -2.09 6.26 -20.30
C GLN A 105 -2.96 6.01 -21.54
N GLN A 106 -3.20 4.74 -21.89
CA GLN A 106 -4.11 4.39 -22.98
C GLN A 106 -5.54 4.84 -22.67
N ARG A 107 -6.03 4.59 -21.45
CA ARG A 107 -7.39 4.98 -21.08
C ARG A 107 -7.65 6.48 -21.04
N ILE A 108 -6.68 7.27 -20.57
CA ILE A 108 -6.77 8.73 -20.64
C ILE A 108 -6.89 9.21 -22.10
N ARG A 109 -6.14 8.61 -23.03
CA ARG A 109 -6.20 8.97 -24.45
C ARG A 109 -7.54 8.62 -25.08
N GLU A 110 -8.07 7.44 -24.78
CA GLU A 110 -9.32 6.93 -25.36
C GLU A 110 -10.57 7.64 -24.83
N CYS A 111 -10.55 8.05 -23.57
CA CYS A 111 -11.66 8.74 -22.94
C CYS A 111 -11.11 9.89 -22.06
N PRO A 112 -10.91 11.09 -22.63
CA PRO A 112 -10.39 12.25 -21.89
C PRO A 112 -11.33 12.71 -20.75
N GLU A 113 -12.58 12.28 -20.75
CA GLU A 113 -13.59 12.64 -19.74
C GLU A 113 -13.41 11.89 -18.40
N ILE A 114 -12.76 10.72 -18.40
CA ILE A 114 -12.43 9.95 -17.18
C ILE A 114 -11.14 10.44 -16.51
N THR A 115 -10.46 11.42 -17.10
CA THR A 115 -9.22 11.99 -16.55
C THR A 115 -9.43 12.67 -15.20
N ASP A 116 -10.63 13.19 -14.91
CA ASP A 116 -10.91 13.77 -13.59
C ASP A 116 -10.96 12.71 -12.47
N PHE A 117 -11.35 11.47 -12.80
CA PHE A 117 -11.43 10.36 -11.85
C PHE A 117 -10.13 9.56 -11.79
N MET A 118 -9.57 9.18 -12.94
CA MET A 118 -8.34 8.38 -13.01
C MET A 118 -7.05 9.20 -13.11
N GLY A 119 -7.09 10.47 -13.51
CA GLY A 119 -5.89 11.30 -13.71
C GLY A 119 -5.09 11.57 -12.43
N LYS A 120 -5.68 11.34 -11.25
CA LYS A 120 -4.98 11.32 -9.95
C LYS A 120 -4.52 9.93 -9.49
N GLY A 121 -4.67 8.91 -10.33
CA GLY A 121 -4.32 7.51 -10.04
C GLY A 121 -5.33 6.75 -9.17
N GLN A 122 -6.56 7.25 -9.01
CA GLN A 122 -7.58 6.54 -8.23
C GLN A 122 -7.97 5.23 -8.91
N GLY A 123 -7.97 4.13 -8.14
CA GLY A 123 -8.30 2.78 -8.65
C GLY A 123 -7.13 1.98 -9.21
N LEU A 124 -6.00 2.63 -9.54
CA LEU A 124 -4.82 1.95 -10.10
C LEU A 124 -4.16 0.97 -9.14
N CYS A 125 -4.30 1.19 -7.83
CA CYS A 125 -3.79 0.28 -6.81
C CYS A 125 -4.40 -1.14 -6.90
N HIS A 126 -5.68 -1.26 -7.28
CA HIS A 126 -6.31 -2.57 -7.44
C HIS A 126 -5.83 -3.25 -8.73
N LEU A 127 -5.72 -2.49 -9.83
CA LEU A 127 -5.18 -3.00 -11.09
C LEU A 127 -3.73 -3.49 -10.92
N TYR A 128 -2.91 -2.70 -10.24
CA TYR A 128 -1.54 -3.08 -9.86
C TYR A 128 -1.51 -4.42 -9.13
N TRP A 129 -2.31 -4.58 -8.08
CA TRP A 129 -2.35 -5.83 -7.31
C TRP A 129 -2.91 -7.02 -8.10
N VAL A 130 -3.86 -6.79 -9.01
CA VAL A 130 -4.33 -7.82 -9.94
C VAL A 130 -3.19 -8.29 -10.84
N GLU A 131 -2.39 -7.38 -11.37
CA GLU A 131 -1.25 -7.70 -12.23
C GLU A 131 -0.12 -8.40 -11.46
N VAL A 132 0.21 -7.97 -10.24
CA VAL A 132 1.17 -8.66 -9.36
C VAL A 132 0.75 -10.11 -9.15
N LYS A 133 -0.52 -10.37 -8.79
CA LYS A 133 -1.04 -11.74 -8.59
C LYS A 133 -0.98 -12.57 -9.88
N ARG A 134 -1.33 -11.97 -11.02
CA ARG A 134 -1.28 -12.64 -12.33
C ARG A 134 0.14 -13.01 -12.73
N LEU A 135 1.11 -12.12 -12.51
CA LEU A 135 2.52 -12.34 -12.82
C LEU A 135 3.15 -13.39 -11.91
N LEU A 136 2.77 -13.39 -10.63
CA LEU A 136 3.16 -14.44 -9.67
C LEU A 136 2.66 -15.81 -10.15
N TRP A 137 1.36 -15.95 -10.44
CA TRP A 137 0.78 -17.22 -10.91
C TRP A 137 1.35 -17.70 -12.25
N LYS A 138 1.75 -16.79 -13.15
CA LYS A 138 2.39 -17.21 -14.41
C LYS A 138 3.78 -17.82 -14.19
N ARG A 139 4.45 -17.49 -13.09
CA ARG A 139 5.85 -17.85 -12.83
C ARG A 139 5.99 -18.92 -11.74
N HIS A 140 4.94 -19.14 -10.93
CA HIS A 140 4.89 -20.05 -9.78
C HIS A 140 3.51 -20.68 -9.62
#